data_AF-A0A484YZJ5-F1
#
_entry.id   AF-A0A484YZJ5-F1
#
_cell.length_a   1.000
_cell.length_b   1.000
_cell.length_c   1.000
_cell.angle_alpha   90.00
_cell.angle_beta   90.00
_cell.angle_gamma   90.00
#
_symmetry.space_group_name_H-M   'P 1'
#
loop_
_entity.id
_entity.type
_entity.pdbx_description
1 polymer ?
#
loop_
_entity_poly.entity_id
_entity_poly.type
_entity_poly.pdbx_seq_one_letter_code
_entity_poly.pdbx_strand_id
1 'polypeptide(L)'
;MDEDIPTASGVKVGTPFGDLYQKAFGHCASVPSDDRVTVECKAEGSLHISYLFTGEWSGPEGLMPSDDTLKTWKVSKIIWKQ
;
A
#
# COMPACT_ATOMS: atom_id res chain seq x y z
N MET A 1 18.27 6.87 6.65
CA MET A 1 16.90 6.38 6.40
C MET A 1 16.83 4.99 6.99
N ASP A 2 16.04 4.81 8.04
CA ASP A 2 15.92 3.57 8.80
C ASP A 2 15.08 2.55 8.03
N GLU A 3 15.75 1.69 7.27
CA GLU A 3 15.13 0.59 6.51
C GLU A 3 14.76 -0.62 7.39
N ASP A 4 15.05 -0.58 8.70
CA ASP A 4 14.97 -1.72 9.62
C ASP A 4 13.92 -1.57 10.74
N ILE A 5 13.01 -0.60 10.68
CA ILE A 5 11.91 -0.53 11.65
C ILE A 5 10.70 -1.29 11.07
N PRO A 6 10.50 -2.58 11.39
CA PRO A 6 9.25 -3.25 11.06
C PRO A 6 8.10 -2.53 11.77
N THR A 7 6.94 -2.43 11.12
CA THR A 7 5.73 -2.05 11.84
C THR A 7 5.40 -3.09 12.91
N ALA A 8 4.52 -2.73 13.85
CA ALA A 8 4.03 -3.68 14.84
C ALA A 8 3.44 -4.97 14.23
N SER A 9 3.03 -4.92 12.95
CA SER A 9 2.54 -6.06 12.16
C SER A 9 3.65 -6.85 11.44
N GLY A 10 4.92 -6.47 11.56
CA GLY A 10 6.05 -7.10 10.85
C GLY A 10 6.20 -6.64 9.40
N VAL A 11 5.47 -5.61 8.97
CA VAL A 11 5.52 -5.10 7.59
C VAL A 11 6.68 -4.13 7.44
N LYS A 12 7.46 -4.31 6.38
CA LYS A 12 8.56 -3.42 6.01
C LYS A 12 8.39 -2.85 4.61
N VAL A 13 9.12 -1.77 4.32
CA VAL A 13 9.26 -1.26 2.96
C VAL A 13 9.81 -2.38 2.07
N GLY A 14 9.22 -2.55 0.89
CA GLY A 14 9.53 -3.66 -0.03
C GLY A 14 8.65 -4.91 0.13
N THR A 15 7.82 -4.99 1.18
CA THR A 15 6.87 -6.11 1.34
C THR A 15 5.84 -6.08 0.21
N PRO A 16 5.61 -7.20 -0.50
CA PRO A 16 4.60 -7.25 -1.55
C PRO A 16 3.19 -7.17 -0.96
N PHE A 17 2.28 -6.54 -1.67
CA PHE A 17 0.88 -6.42 -1.26
C PHE A 17 0.22 -7.79 -1.04
N GLY A 18 0.52 -8.76 -1.90
CA GLY A 18 -0.09 -10.09 -1.86
C GLY A 18 0.21 -10.89 -0.58
N ASP A 19 1.28 -10.58 0.14
CA ASP A 19 1.60 -11.17 1.44
C ASP A 19 0.77 -10.56 2.58
N LEU A 20 0.30 -9.33 2.40
CA LEU A 20 -0.38 -8.55 3.44
C LEU A 20 -1.89 -8.57 3.28
N TYR A 21 -2.35 -8.47 2.03
CA TYR A 21 -3.75 -8.33 1.69
C TYR A 21 -4.07 -9.25 0.51
N GLN A 22 -5.11 -10.06 0.68
CA GLN A 22 -5.63 -10.87 -0.42
C GLN A 22 -6.53 -10.06 -1.37
N LYS A 23 -7.12 -8.96 -0.86
CA LYS A 23 -8.01 -8.07 -1.58
C LYS A 23 -7.81 -6.62 -1.15
N ALA A 24 -7.83 -5.70 -2.10
CA ALA A 24 -7.72 -4.27 -1.83
C ALA A 24 -9.07 -3.63 -1.46
N PHE A 25 -10.17 -4.23 -1.91
CA PHE A 25 -11.51 -3.67 -1.69
C PHE A 25 -11.86 -3.62 -0.19
N GLY A 26 -12.17 -2.43 0.31
CA GLY A 26 -12.56 -2.18 1.71
C GLY A 26 -11.40 -1.86 2.66
N HIS A 27 -10.19 -2.35 2.38
CA HIS A 27 -9.00 -2.08 3.20
C HIS A 27 -8.13 -0.96 2.62
N CYS A 28 -8.19 -0.77 1.30
CA CYS A 28 -7.36 0.15 0.56
C CYS A 28 -8.19 1.21 -0.19
N ALA A 29 -7.56 2.36 -0.41
CA ALA A 29 -8.08 3.44 -1.23
C ALA A 29 -7.01 3.86 -2.25
N SER A 30 -7.42 3.99 -3.51
CA SER A 30 -6.58 4.61 -4.54
C SER A 30 -6.51 6.11 -4.29
N VAL A 31 -5.31 6.62 -4.11
CA VAL A 31 -5.01 8.04 -3.97
C VAL A 31 -4.19 8.48 -5.18
N PRO A 32 -4.68 9.45 -5.98
CA PRO A 32 -3.84 10.06 -7.01
C PRO A 32 -2.68 10.78 -6.32
N SER A 33 -1.47 10.54 -6.80
CA SER A 33 -0.26 11.24 -6.37
C SER A 33 0.37 11.84 -7.62
N ASP A 34 0.89 13.07 -7.56
CA ASP A 34 1.37 13.93 -8.66
C ASP A 34 1.57 13.29 -10.06
N ASP A 35 2.32 12.19 -10.18
CA ASP A 35 2.61 11.50 -11.45
C ASP A 35 2.27 9.99 -11.47
N ARG A 36 1.73 9.44 -10.38
CA ARG A 36 1.52 7.98 -10.23
C ARG A 36 0.29 7.64 -9.41
N VAL A 37 -0.33 6.52 -9.75
CA VAL A 37 -1.36 5.92 -8.90
C VAL A 37 -0.70 5.32 -7.68
N THR A 38 -1.16 5.77 -6.52
CA THR A 38 -0.73 5.27 -5.22
C THR A 38 -1.93 4.62 -4.55
N VAL A 39 -1.71 3.54 -3.81
CA VAL A 39 -2.76 2.89 -3.05
C VAL A 39 -2.41 2.95 -1.57
N GLU A 40 -3.24 3.62 -0.78
CA GLU A 40 -3.13 3.66 0.67
C GLU A 40 -3.99 2.55 1.27
N CYS A 41 -3.39 1.63 2.02
CA CYS A 41 -4.08 0.57 2.73
C CYS A 41 -3.90 0.70 4.22
N LYS A 42 -4.99 0.54 4.99
CA LYS A 42 -4.90 0.55 6.45
C LYS A 42 -4.42 -0.79 6.96
N ALA A 43 -3.47 -0.78 7.89
CA ALA A 43 -2.95 -1.99 8.51
C ALA A 43 -4.06 -2.76 9.23
N GLU A 44 -4.11 -4.09 9.03
CA GLU A 44 -5.03 -4.93 9.78
C GLU A 44 -4.62 -4.93 11.27
N GLY A 45 -5.56 -4.54 12.13
CA GLY A 45 -5.30 -4.39 13.57
C GLY A 45 -4.67 -3.06 14.00
N SER A 46 -4.52 -2.08 13.10
CA SER A 46 -3.99 -0.75 13.46
C SER A 46 -4.72 0.38 12.72
N LEU A 47 -5.36 1.27 13.48
CA LEU A 47 -6.01 2.49 12.95
C LEU A 47 -5.01 3.61 12.65
N HIS A 48 -3.83 3.53 13.27
CA HIS A 48 -2.76 4.52 13.20
C HIS A 48 -1.73 4.22 12.11
N ILE A 49 -1.80 3.07 11.43
CA ILE A 49 -0.81 2.67 10.44
C ILE A 49 -1.48 2.51 9.09
N SER A 50 -0.99 3.25 8.10
CA SER A 50 -1.35 3.13 6.69
C SER A 50 -0.11 2.77 5.87
N TYR A 51 -0.22 1.77 5.01
CA TYR A 51 0.80 1.38 4.04
C TYR A 51 0.51 2.04 2.70
N LEU A 52 1.55 2.61 2.11
CA LEU A 52 1.51 3.19 0.76
C LEU A 52 2.14 2.21 -0.22
N PHE A 53 1.36 1.78 -1.20
CA PHE A 53 1.81 0.96 -2.31
C PHE A 53 1.89 1.82 -3.56
N THR A 54 3.02 1.73 -4.25
CA THR A 54 3.24 2.41 -5.52
C THR A 54 3.81 1.41 -6.50
N GLY A 55 3.32 1.43 -7.73
CA GLY A 55 3.85 0.60 -8.81
C GLY A 55 3.49 1.15 -10.18
N GLU A 56 3.80 0.38 -11.20
CA GLU A 56 3.42 0.70 -12.57
C GLU A 56 1.92 0.42 -12.74
N TRP A 57 1.16 1.48 -13.01
CA TRP A 57 -0.26 1.41 -13.36
C TRP A 57 -0.45 1.94 -14.77
N SER A 58 -1.10 1.15 -15.62
CA SER A 58 -1.44 1.54 -17.00
C SER A 58 -2.94 1.71 -17.22
N GLY A 59 -3.72 1.84 -16.15
CA GLY A 59 -5.15 2.12 -16.23
C GLY A 59 -5.46 3.61 -16.03
N PRO A 60 -6.75 3.98 -16.06
CA PRO A 60 -7.18 5.36 -15.84
C PRO A 60 -6.79 5.86 -14.45
N GLU A 61 -6.43 7.14 -14.39
CA GLU A 61 -6.10 7.84 -13.16
C GLU A 61 -7.34 7.91 -12.25
N GLY A 62 -7.14 7.72 -10.94
CA GLY A 62 -8.24 7.72 -9.96
C GLY A 62 -9.07 6.43 -9.93
N LEU A 63 -8.71 5.40 -10.71
CA LEU A 63 -9.33 4.08 -10.65
C LEU A 63 -8.43 3.11 -9.90
N MET A 64 -9.03 2.28 -9.04
CA MET A 64 -8.27 1.35 -8.21
C MET A 64 -7.70 0.21 -9.08
N PRO A 65 -6.39 -0.08 -8.99
CA PRO A 65 -5.80 -1.22 -9.67
C PRO A 65 -6.42 -2.54 -9.22
N SER A 66 -6.46 -3.51 -10.13
CA SER A 66 -6.93 -4.87 -9.82
C SER A 66 -6.00 -5.55 -8.81
N ASP A 67 -6.52 -6.50 -8.04
CA ASP A 67 -5.74 -7.21 -7.02
C ASP A 67 -4.50 -7.91 -7.62
N ASP A 68 -4.58 -8.37 -8.87
CA ASP A 68 -3.47 -8.99 -9.58
C ASP A 68 -2.29 -8.01 -9.80
N THR A 69 -2.60 -6.79 -10.24
CA THR A 69 -1.62 -5.72 -10.37
C THR A 69 -1.06 -5.35 -9.00
N LEU A 70 -1.92 -5.18 -8.00
CA LEU A 70 -1.50 -4.81 -6.65
C LEU A 70 -0.59 -5.84 -6.01
N LYS A 71 -0.80 -7.14 -6.21
CA LYS A 71 0.09 -8.20 -5.68
C LYS A 71 1.56 -8.01 -6.07
N THR A 72 1.82 -7.43 -7.24
CA THR A 72 3.18 -7.12 -7.70
C THR A 72 3.75 -5.84 -7.08
N TRP A 73 2.88 -4.98 -6.53
CA TRP A 73 3.28 -3.74 -5.89
C TRP A 73 3.85 -4.00 -4.51
N LYS A 74 4.80 -3.15 -4.15
CA LYS A 74 5.51 -3.23 -2.87
C LYS A 74 5.19 -2.01 -2.03
N VAL A 75 5.27 -2.20 -0.71
CA VAL A 75 5.20 -1.08 0.24
C VAL A 75 6.35 -0.14 -0.08
N SER A 76 6.00 1.07 -0.49
CA SER A 76 6.94 2.15 -0.81
C SER A 76 7.16 3.03 0.41
N LYS A 77 6.09 3.26 1.18
CA LYS A 77 6.13 4.09 2.39
C LYS A 77 5.16 3.55 3.43
N ILE A 78 5.50 3.78 4.69
CA ILE A 78 4.66 3.47 5.84
C ILE A 78 4.32 4.80 6.51
N ILE A 79 3.03 5.07 6.65
CA ILE A 79 2.49 6.29 7.24
C ILE A 79 1.91 5.96 8.61
N TRP A 80 2.38 6.69 9.62
CA TRP A 80 1.85 6.64 10.97
C TRP A 80 0.95 7.86 11.18
N LYS A 81 -0.35 7.63 11.32
CA LYS A 81 -1.36 8.63 11.67
C LYS A 81 -1.51 8.64 13.19
N GLN A 82 -1.31 9.81 13.79
CA GLN A 82 -1.39 10.03 15.23
C GLN A 82 -2.84 10.12 15.71
#